data_AF-A0A3B0TUU9-F1
#
_entry.id   AF-A0A3B0TUU9-F1
#
_cell.length_a   1.000
_cell.length_b   1.000
_cell.length_c   1.000
_cell.angle_alpha   90.00
_cell.angle_beta   90.00
_cell.angle_gamma   90.00
#
_symmetry.space_group_name_H-M   'P 1'
#
loop_
_entity.id
_entity.type
_entity.pdbx_description
1 polymer ?
#
loop_
_entity_poly.entity_id
_entity_poly.type
_entity_poly.pdbx_seq_one_letter_code
_entity_poly.pdbx_strand_id
1 'polypeptide(L)'
;LNSNPVPQEKVNQIFNTYISGNVQNVATGSADFEQTATYNETPPEVFSQLIQAIESIRGDPVFNVVENDIKEMEASFGADDFKSKYQNFMATLSNHITVLGPVVAPYLPALAALMP
;
A
#
# COMPACT_ATOMS: atom_id res chain seq x y z
N LEU A 1 37.23 -32.90 31.42
CA LEU A 1 35.82 -32.84 30.98
C LEU A 1 35.11 -31.81 31.84
N ASN A 2 34.78 -30.64 31.27
CA ASN A 2 34.07 -29.58 32.01
C ASN A 2 32.60 -29.98 32.17
N SER A 3 32.26 -30.41 33.39
CA SER A 3 30.93 -30.84 33.82
C SER A 3 30.29 -29.69 34.59
N ASN A 4 29.41 -28.92 33.93
CA ASN A 4 28.22 -28.28 34.50
C ASN A 4 27.53 -27.51 33.37
N PRO A 5 26.51 -28.09 32.70
CA PRO A 5 25.74 -27.35 31.71
C PRO A 5 25.01 -26.17 32.37
N VAL A 6 25.00 -25.03 31.71
CA VAL A 6 24.31 -23.82 32.18
C VAL A 6 22.82 -24.13 32.33
N PRO A 7 22.17 -23.76 33.45
CA PRO A 7 20.72 -23.93 33.61
C PRO A 7 19.98 -23.28 32.43
N GLN A 8 19.07 -24.02 31.79
CA GLN A 8 18.34 -23.56 30.59
C GLN A 8 17.62 -22.23 30.80
N GLU A 9 17.11 -22.01 32.01
CA GLU A 9 16.45 -20.77 32.44
C GLU A 9 17.36 -19.53 32.55
N LYS A 10 18.66 -19.67 32.27
CA LYS A 10 19.63 -18.56 32.18
C LYS A 10 20.10 -18.28 30.75
N VAL A 11 19.53 -18.93 29.74
CA VAL A 11 19.99 -18.84 28.36
C VAL A 11 19.03 -17.97 27.54
N ASN A 12 19.48 -16.78 27.18
CA ASN A 12 18.81 -15.93 26.20
C ASN A 12 19.40 -16.21 24.82
N GLN A 13 18.55 -16.56 23.85
CA GLN A 13 18.96 -16.75 22.45
C GLN A 13 18.24 -15.73 21.58
N ILE A 14 19.01 -14.98 20.79
CA ILE A 14 18.48 -14.03 19.81
C ILE A 14 18.74 -14.64 18.44
N PHE A 15 17.66 -14.88 17.68
CA PHE A 15 17.72 -15.35 16.30
C PHE A 15 17.37 -14.20 15.36
N ASN A 16 18.35 -13.69 14.61
CA ASN A 16 18.09 -12.76 13.52
C ASN A 16 17.85 -13.58 12.25
N THR A 17 16.59 -13.70 11.83
CA THR A 17 16.22 -14.46 10.63
C THR A 17 15.87 -13.48 9.51
N TYR A 18 16.64 -13.52 8.42
CA TYR A 18 16.33 -12.78 7.21
C TYR A 18 15.63 -13.71 6.22
N ILE A 19 14.37 -13.42 5.89
CA ILE A 19 13.59 -14.19 4.92
C ILE A 19 13.37 -13.29 3.70
N SER A 20 13.74 -13.76 2.51
CA SER A 20 13.52 -13.06 1.24
C SER A 20 12.60 -13.87 0.33
N GLY A 21 11.77 -13.18 -0.47
CA GLY A 21 10.78 -13.78 -1.37
C GLY A 21 9.34 -13.45 -0.97
N ASN A 22 8.37 -14.18 -1.53
CA ASN A 22 6.95 -14.03 -1.20
C ASN A 22 6.67 -14.77 0.13
N VAL A 23 6.75 -14.06 1.25
CA VAL A 23 6.65 -14.64 2.60
C VAL A 23 5.27 -14.34 3.19
N GLN A 24 4.34 -15.27 3.03
CA GLN A 24 2.95 -15.07 3.46
C GLN A 24 2.72 -15.44 4.94
N ASN A 25 3.65 -16.16 5.59
CA ASN A 25 3.48 -16.59 6.98
C ASN A 25 4.85 -16.89 7.65
N VAL A 26 5.10 -16.30 8.83
CA VAL A 26 6.27 -16.60 9.67
C VAL A 26 5.74 -17.02 11.05
N ALA A 27 5.77 -18.32 11.34
CA ALA A 27 5.36 -18.84 12.64
C ALA A 27 6.59 -18.98 13.55
N THR A 28 6.72 -18.09 14.53
CA THR A 28 7.63 -18.30 15.66
C THR A 28 6.82 -18.90 16.79
N GLY A 29 7.14 -20.10 17.26
CA GLY A 29 6.44 -20.74 18.38
C GLY A 29 6.74 -20.06 19.72
N SER A 30 6.27 -18.83 19.91
CA SER A 30 6.45 -18.01 21.11
C SER A 30 5.10 -17.66 21.76
N ALA A 31 5.12 -17.41 23.07
CA ALA A 31 3.95 -16.93 23.82
C ALA A 31 3.70 -15.43 23.62
N ASP A 32 4.75 -14.67 23.30
CA ASP A 32 4.73 -13.24 22.99
C ASP A 32 5.43 -13.02 21.64
N PHE A 33 4.79 -12.25 20.74
CA PHE A 33 5.27 -12.02 19.38
C PHE A 33 4.90 -10.62 18.89
N GLU A 34 5.84 -9.93 18.26
CA GLU A 34 5.63 -8.67 17.56
C GLU A 34 6.26 -8.78 16.15
N GLN A 35 5.46 -8.56 15.12
CA GLN A 35 5.90 -8.56 13.73
C GLN A 35 5.46 -7.26 13.07
N THR A 36 6.43 -6.56 12.49
CA THR A 36 6.20 -5.40 11.64
C THR A 36 6.53 -5.80 10.22
N ALA A 37 5.53 -5.90 9.35
CA ALA A 37 5.71 -6.11 7.93
C ALA A 37 5.70 -4.76 7.20
N THR A 38 6.67 -4.52 6.33
CA THR A 38 6.68 -3.38 5.40
C THR A 38 6.55 -3.91 3.98
N TYR A 39 5.42 -3.64 3.34
CA TYR A 39 5.17 -4.02 1.95
C TYR A 39 5.69 -2.92 1.02
N ASN A 40 6.88 -3.12 0.46
CA ASN A 40 7.41 -2.26 -0.61
C ASN A 40 6.91 -2.79 -1.96
N GLU A 41 5.60 -2.69 -2.21
CA GLU A 41 5.06 -3.03 -3.52
C GLU A 41 5.36 -1.91 -4.52
N THR A 42 5.75 -2.28 -5.74
CA THR A 42 5.85 -1.30 -6.82
C THR A 42 4.44 -0.82 -7.15
N PRO A 43 4.18 0.50 -7.22
CA PRO A 43 2.85 1.00 -7.55
C PRO A 43 2.36 0.44 -8.90
N PRO A 44 1.12 -0.06 -8.97
CA PRO A 44 0.53 -0.58 -10.20
C PRO A 44 0.51 0.45 -11.33
N GLU A 45 0.65 -0.03 -12.57
CA GLU A 45 0.68 0.82 -13.78
C GLU A 45 -0.58 1.70 -13.96
N VAL A 46 -1.71 1.32 -13.33
CA VAL A 46 -2.98 2.06 -13.38
C VAL A 46 -2.83 3.53 -12.97
N PHE A 47 -1.93 3.85 -12.04
CA PHE A 47 -1.70 5.23 -11.61
C PHE A 47 -1.10 6.07 -12.74
N SER A 48 -0.09 5.54 -13.44
CA SER A 48 0.51 6.21 -14.60
C SER A 48 -0.49 6.40 -15.75
N GLN A 49 -1.37 5.41 -15.97
CA GLN A 49 -2.42 5.48 -16.99
C GLN A 49 -3.48 6.52 -16.64
N LEU A 50 -3.85 6.64 -15.36
CA LEU A 50 -4.78 7.66 -14.88
C LEU A 50 -4.23 9.07 -15.05
N ILE A 51 -2.97 9.30 -14.69
CA ILE A 51 -2.30 10.59 -14.91
C ILE A 51 -2.33 10.96 -16.39
N GLN A 52 -2.02 10.01 -17.28
CA GLN A 52 -2.11 10.25 -18.73
C GLN A 52 -3.54 10.50 -19.20
N ALA A 53 -4.54 9.82 -18.64
CA ALA A 53 -5.93 10.01 -19.03
C ALA A 53 -6.46 11.41 -18.66
N ILE A 54 -6.13 11.90 -17.46
CA ILE A 54 -6.56 13.23 -17.00
C ILE A 54 -5.87 14.39 -17.75
N GLU A 55 -4.81 14.14 -18.52
CA GLU A 55 -4.22 15.18 -19.39
C GLU A 55 -5.24 15.76 -20.39
N SER A 56 -6.25 14.97 -20.77
CA SER A 56 -7.37 15.42 -21.62
C SER A 56 -8.18 16.56 -21.01
N ILE A 57 -8.12 16.75 -19.69
CA ILE A 57 -8.83 17.79 -18.94
C ILE A 57 -7.88 18.84 -18.32
N ARG A 58 -6.62 18.94 -18.78
CA ARG A 58 -5.60 19.87 -18.23
C ARG A 58 -6.06 21.34 -18.12
N GLY A 59 -7.04 21.77 -18.92
CA GLY A 59 -7.61 23.12 -18.86
C GLY A 59 -8.72 23.31 -17.82
N ASP A 60 -9.22 22.25 -17.20
CA ASP A 60 -10.27 22.30 -16.17
C ASP A 60 -9.67 22.61 -14.80
N PRO A 61 -10.30 23.49 -13.97
CA PRO A 61 -9.84 23.76 -12.61
C PRO A 61 -9.65 22.51 -11.73
N VAL A 62 -10.38 21.42 -12.01
CA VAL A 62 -10.26 20.16 -11.25
C VAL A 62 -8.97 19.41 -11.52
N PHE A 63 -8.27 19.67 -12.62
CA PHE A 63 -7.10 18.90 -13.05
C PHE A 63 -6.04 18.76 -11.95
N ASN A 64 -5.61 19.87 -11.34
CA ASN A 64 -4.56 19.84 -10.32
C ASN A 64 -5.02 19.09 -9.05
N VAL A 65 -6.32 19.15 -8.73
CA VAL A 65 -6.88 18.47 -7.57
C VAL A 65 -6.84 16.96 -7.79
N VAL A 66 -7.37 16.49 -8.94
CA VAL A 66 -7.39 15.06 -9.24
C VAL A 66 -5.98 14.51 -9.50
N GLU A 67 -5.08 15.29 -10.10
CA GLU A 67 -3.67 14.90 -10.28
C GLU A 67 -2.98 14.68 -8.93
N ASN A 68 -3.21 15.59 -7.97
CA ASN A 68 -2.68 15.45 -6.63
C ASN A 68 -3.29 14.24 -5.90
N ASP A 69 -4.60 14.03 -6.00
CA ASP A 69 -5.26 12.87 -5.40
C ASP A 69 -4.69 11.54 -5.94
N ILE A 70 -4.42 11.46 -7.25
CA ILE A 70 -3.80 10.26 -7.87
C ILE A 70 -2.37 10.05 -7.36
N LYS A 71 -1.56 11.11 -7.28
CA LYS A 71 -0.19 11.04 -6.75
C LYS A 71 -0.15 10.66 -5.28
N GLU A 72 -1.10 11.14 -4.48
CA GLU A 72 -1.22 10.76 -3.07
C GLU A 72 -1.62 9.30 -2.91
N MET A 73 -2.52 8.78 -3.75
CA MET A 73 -2.83 7.34 -3.78
C MET A 73 -1.61 6.51 -4.18
N GLU A 74 -0.89 6.91 -5.22
CA GLU A 74 0.32 6.22 -5.68
C GLU A 74 1.40 6.18 -4.59
N ALA A 75 1.63 7.30 -3.91
CA ALA A 75 2.63 7.42 -2.85
C ALA A 75 2.25 6.66 -1.56
N SER A 76 0.95 6.45 -1.31
CA SER A 76 0.45 5.68 -0.16
C SER A 76 0.17 4.22 -0.48
N PHE A 77 0.45 3.76 -1.70
CA PHE A 77 0.20 2.37 -2.08
C PHE A 77 1.01 1.40 -1.20
N GLY A 78 0.32 0.41 -0.62
CA GLY A 78 0.92 -0.52 0.35
C GLY A 78 1.02 0.00 1.80
N ALA A 79 0.58 1.23 2.08
CA ALA A 79 0.52 1.82 3.42
C ALA A 79 -0.91 1.86 3.98
N ASP A 80 -1.03 1.99 5.31
CA ASP A 80 -2.31 2.01 6.03
C ASP A 80 -3.23 3.18 5.64
N ASP A 81 -2.65 4.29 5.14
CA ASP A 81 -3.38 5.49 4.75
C ASP A 81 -3.91 5.44 3.31
N PHE A 82 -3.57 4.42 2.52
CA PHE A 82 -4.05 4.25 1.13
C PHE A 82 -5.56 4.36 1.02
N LYS A 83 -6.29 3.71 1.93
CA LYS A 83 -7.76 3.74 1.97
C LYS A 83 -8.31 5.14 2.12
N SER A 84 -7.67 5.98 2.93
CA SER A 84 -8.08 7.37 3.11
C SER A 84 -7.82 8.18 1.83
N LYS A 85 -6.69 7.96 1.15
CA LYS A 85 -6.37 8.62 -0.12
C LYS A 85 -7.34 8.23 -1.24
N TYR A 86 -7.69 6.95 -1.33
CA TYR A 86 -8.71 6.45 -2.25
C TYR A 86 -10.09 7.09 -2.02
N GLN A 87 -10.51 7.23 -0.76
CA GLN A 87 -11.77 7.88 -0.43
C GLN A 87 -11.79 9.37 -0.82
N ASN A 88 -10.68 10.08 -0.63
CA ASN A 88 -10.55 11.48 -1.06
C ASN A 88 -10.67 11.59 -2.58
N PHE A 89 -9.95 10.75 -3.33
CA PHE A 89 -10.06 10.66 -4.78
C PHE A 89 -11.51 10.40 -5.24
N MET A 90 -12.20 9.46 -4.60
CA MET A 90 -13.60 9.17 -4.93
C MET A 90 -14.56 10.32 -4.60
N ALA A 91 -14.28 11.10 -3.54
CA ALA A 91 -15.04 12.31 -3.24
C ALA A 91 -14.85 13.37 -4.32
N THR A 92 -13.60 13.60 -4.76
CA THR A 92 -13.28 14.49 -5.90
C THR A 92 -13.97 14.01 -7.18
N LEU A 93 -13.90 12.71 -7.49
CA LEU A 93 -14.59 12.11 -8.63
C LEU A 93 -16.10 12.33 -8.56
N SER A 94 -16.72 12.12 -7.41
CA SER A 94 -18.16 12.30 -7.22
C SER A 94 -18.58 13.77 -7.42
N ASN A 95 -17.78 14.72 -6.92
CA ASN A 95 -18.05 16.15 -7.05
C ASN A 95 -17.93 16.65 -8.50
N HIS A 96 -17.12 15.97 -9.31
CA HIS A 96 -16.81 16.36 -10.70
C HIS A 96 -17.13 15.26 -11.71
N ILE A 97 -18.14 14.41 -11.43
CA ILE A 97 -18.41 13.19 -12.20
C ILE A 97 -18.74 13.46 -13.67
N THR A 98 -19.27 14.63 -13.99
CA THR A 98 -19.58 15.04 -15.36
C THR A 98 -18.33 15.25 -16.22
N VAL A 99 -17.23 15.68 -15.61
CA VAL A 99 -15.93 15.92 -16.28
C VAL A 99 -15.02 14.70 -16.13
N LEU A 100 -14.89 14.20 -14.90
CA LEU A 100 -13.98 13.11 -14.57
C LEU A 100 -14.53 11.74 -14.94
N GLY A 101 -15.85 11.55 -14.93
CA GLY A 101 -16.50 10.25 -15.15
C GLY A 101 -16.05 9.56 -16.44
N PRO A 102 -16.18 10.19 -17.62
CA PRO A 102 -15.77 9.57 -18.88
C PRO A 102 -14.27 9.21 -18.95
N VAL A 103 -13.43 9.99 -18.27
CA VAL A 103 -11.97 9.83 -18.29
C VAL A 103 -11.51 8.74 -17.33
N VAL A 104 -12.10 8.70 -16.13
CA VAL A 104 -11.69 7.84 -15.02
C VAL A 104 -12.42 6.50 -15.01
N ALA A 105 -13.66 6.43 -15.50
CA ALA A 105 -14.50 5.23 -15.44
C ALA A 105 -13.83 3.93 -15.92
N PRO A 106 -13.03 3.90 -17.01
CA PRO A 106 -12.36 2.68 -17.46
C PRO A 106 -11.37 2.10 -16.45
N TYR A 107 -10.85 2.92 -15.53
CA TYR A 107 -9.81 2.54 -14.57
C TYR A 107 -10.38 2.19 -13.19
N LEU A 108 -11.65 2.52 -12.91
CA LEU A 108 -12.29 2.26 -11.62
C LEU A 108 -12.24 0.78 -11.18
N PRO A 109 -12.47 -0.22 -12.06
CA PRO A 109 -12.37 -1.62 -11.64
C PRO A 109 -10.97 -2.00 -11.16
N ALA A 110 -9.92 -1.49 -11.82
CA ALA A 110 -8.54 -1.76 -11.45
C ALA A 110 -8.18 -1.08 -10.12
N LEU A 111 -8.60 0.19 -9.91
CA LEU A 111 -8.41 0.89 -8.64
C LEU A 111 -9.15 0.20 -7.48
N ALA A 112 -10.38 -0.27 -7.71
CA ALA A 112 -11.17 -0.97 -6.70
C ALA A 112 -10.52 -2.30 -6.27
N ALA A 113 -9.79 -2.97 -7.18
CA ALA A 113 -9.06 -4.19 -6.88
C ALA A 113 -7.82 -3.97 -6.00
N LEU A 114 -7.37 -2.72 -5.84
CA LEU A 114 -6.25 -2.36 -4.95
C LEU A 114 -6.70 -2.15 -3.49
N MET A 115 -8.01 -2.13 -3.24
CA MET A 115 -8.55 -1.96 -1.89
C MET A 115 -8.54 -3.31 -1.14
N PRO A 116 -8.02 -3.35 0.10
CA PRO A 116 -8.06 -4.54 0.96
C PRO A 116 -9.46 -4.84 1.50
#